data_AF-A0A820TRJ0-F1
#
_entry.id   AF-A0A820TRJ0-F1
#
_cell.length_a   1.000
_cell.length_b   1.000
_cell.length_c   1.000
_cell.angle_alpha   90.00
_cell.angle_beta   90.00
_cell.angle_gamma   90.00
#
_symmetry.space_group_name_H-M   'P 1'
#
loop_
_entity.id
_entity.type
_entity.pdbx_description
1 polymer ?
#
loop_
_entity_poly.entity_id
_entity_poly.type
_entity_poly.pdbx_seq_one_letter_code
_entity_poly.pdbx_strand_id
1 'polypeptide(L)' 'MITIEGSNSNSTELTRGSSWTLLYNGSSGISTNQSRLTYGSIQLLPKTSAWYASYRFLVNLAMNNGWPISAIQYSE' A
#
# COMPACT_ATOMS: atom_id res chain seq x y z
N MET A 1 2.15 -6.86 -3.95
CA MET A 1 0.78 -6.31 -3.97
C MET A 1 0.64 -5.39 -2.78
N ILE A 2 0.06 -4.21 -3.01
CA ILE A 2 -0.16 -3.19 -2.00
C ILE A 2 -1.60 -2.71 -2.09
N THR A 3 -2.21 -2.52 -0.94
CA THR A 3 -3.50 -1.85 -0.78
C THR A 3 -3.27 -0.52 -0.09
N ILE A 4 -3.80 0.56 -0.66
CA ILE A 4 -3.69 1.92 -0.12
C ILE A 4 -5.10 2.41 0.14
N GLU A 5 -5.32 2.90 1.36
CA GLU A 5 -6.61 3.35 1.82
C GLU A 5 -6.48 4.71 2.52
N GLY A 6 -7.54 5.51 2.43
CA GLY A 6 -7.63 6.84 3.02
C GLY A 6 -8.76 6.93 4.05
N SER A 7 -8.58 7.76 5.07
CA SER A 7 -9.60 8.03 6.08
C SER A 7 -9.62 9.51 6.46
N ASN A 8 -10.82 10.02 6.71
CA ASN A 8 -11.07 11.30 7.37
C ASN A 8 -11.67 11.10 8.77
N SER A 9 -11.69 9.86 9.27
CA SER A 9 -12.16 9.54 10.62
C SER A 9 -11.21 10.09 11.67
N ASN A 10 -11.72 10.25 12.89
CA ASN A 10 -10.89 10.61 14.04
C ASN A 10 -9.86 9.50 14.35
N SER A 11 -8.81 9.84 15.11
CA SER A 11 -7.71 8.91 15.44
C SER A 11 -8.18 7.65 16.17
N THR A 12 -9.21 7.76 17.01
CA THR A 12 -9.77 6.64 17.77
C THR A 12 -10.46 5.59 16.90
N GLU A 13 -10.96 5.98 15.73
CA GLU A 13 -11.67 5.09 14.80
C GLU A 13 -10.74 4.53 13.71
N LEU A 14 -9.47 4.96 13.62
CA LEU A 14 -8.51 4.49 12.61
C LEU A 14 -8.14 3.01 12.76
N THR A 15 -8.33 2.42 13.95
CA THR A 15 -8.13 0.99 14.19
C THR A 15 -9.28 0.13 13.68
N ARG A 16 -10.42 0.72 13.30
CA ARG A 16 -11.59 0.01 12.79
C ARG A 16 -11.53 -0.09 11.26
N GLY A 17 -11.68 -1.30 10.73
CA GLY A 17 -11.61 -1.56 9.29
C GLY A 17 -12.62 -0.76 8.45
N SER A 18 -13.79 -0.44 9.01
CA SER A 18 -14.84 0.33 8.34
C SER A 18 -14.54 1.82 8.16
N SER A 19 -13.50 2.34 8.80
CA SER A 19 -13.11 3.76 8.74
C SER A 19 -12.29 4.12 7.50
N TRP A 20 -12.05 3.16 6.60
CA TRP A 20 -11.09 3.29 5.52
C TRP A 20 -11.76 3.13 4.15
N THR A 21 -11.43 4.04 3.24
CA THR A 21 -11.87 4.01 1.84
C THR A 21 -10.73 3.52 0.96
N LEU A 22 -11.01 2.54 0.11
CA LEU A 22 -10.03 2.01 -0.83
C LEU A 22 -9.64 3.06 -1.89
N LEU A 23 -8.35 3.36 -1.98
CA LEU A 23 -7.78 4.27 -2.99
C LEU A 23 -7.06 3.50 -4.09
N TYR A 24 -6.40 2.41 -3.72
CA TYR A 24 -5.64 1.58 -4.66
C TYR A 24 -5.52 0.15 -4.16
N ASN A 25 -5.67 -0.82 -5.07
CA ASN A 25 -5.39 -2.23 -4.80
C ASN A 25 -4.69 -2.84 -6.02
N GLY A 26 -3.39 -3.12 -5.92
CA GLY A 26 -2.66 -3.63 -7.06
C GLY A 26 -1.18 -3.91 -6.82
N SER A 27 -0.41 -4.00 -7.91
CA SER A 27 1.05 -4.16 -7.82
C SER A 27 1.67 -2.93 -7.15
N SER A 28 2.74 -3.11 -6.39
CA SER A 28 3.51 -2.00 -5.83
C SER A 28 4.48 -1.37 -6.84
N GLY A 29 4.55 -1.91 -8.07
CA GLY A 29 5.57 -1.52 -9.04
C GLY A 29 6.98 -2.01 -8.68
N ILE A 30 7.14 -2.74 -7.57
CA ILE A 30 8.40 -3.40 -7.17
C ILE A 30 8.52 -4.74 -7.92
N SER A 31 8.39 -4.72 -9.25
CA SER A 31 8.90 -5.81 -10.08
C SER A 31 10.40 -5.62 -10.27
N THR A 32 11.14 -6.71 -10.38
CA THR A 32 12.59 -6.67 -10.56
C THR A 32 12.95 -5.99 -11.86
N ASN A 33 13.70 -4.91 -11.75
CA ASN A 33 14.40 -4.30 -12.87
C ASN A 33 15.85 -4.17 -12.43
N GLN A 34 16.75 -4.82 -13.18
CA GLN A 34 18.18 -4.99 -12.86
C GLN A 34 18.88 -3.63 -12.62
N SER A 35 18.31 -2.54 -13.12
CA SER A 35 18.82 -1.17 -13.01
C SER A 35 18.49 -0.44 -11.69
N ARG A 36 17.71 -1.05 -10.78
CA ARG A 36 17.09 -0.36 -9.63
C ARG A 36 17.92 -0.32 -8.34
N LEU A 37 19.21 0.02 -8.45
CA LEU A 37 20.09 0.12 -7.27
C LEU A 37 19.86 1.37 -6.40
N THR A 38 18.97 2.31 -6.78
CA THR A 38 18.74 3.56 -6.03
C THR A 38 17.27 3.91 -5.75
N TYR A 39 16.34 3.81 -6.72
CA TYR A 39 14.91 4.12 -6.49
C TYR A 39 13.94 3.19 -7.25
N GLY A 40 12.73 3.05 -6.72
CA GLY A 40 11.61 2.33 -7.34
C GLY A 40 10.96 3.06 -8.51
N SER A 41 10.19 2.34 -9.32
CA SER A 41 9.27 2.98 -10.27
C SER A 41 8.24 3.79 -9.48
N ILE A 42 8.08 5.07 -9.83
CA ILE A 42 7.02 5.91 -9.27
C ILE A 42 5.71 5.47 -9.91
N GLN A 43 4.73 5.16 -9.08
CA GLN A 43 3.39 4.84 -9.55
C GLN A 43 2.43 5.95 -9.14
N LEU A 44 1.84 6.61 -10.14
CA LEU A 44 0.74 7.53 -9.93
C LEU A 44 -0.51 6.74 -9.57
N LEU A 45 -1.12 7.07 -8.44
CA LEU A 45 -2.42 6.52 -8.09
C LEU A 45 -3.49 7.18 -8.98
N PRO A 46 -4.52 6.43 -9.43
CA PRO A 46 -5.66 7.03 -10.10
C PRO A 46 -6.19 8.17 -9.24
N LYS A 47 -6.49 9.30 -9.87
CA LYS A 47 -6.93 10.51 -9.18
C LYS A 47 -8.18 10.20 -8.36
N THR A 48 -8.05 10.06 -7.05
CA THR A 48 -9.20 10.02 -6.15
C THR A 48 -9.71 11.45 -6.03
N SER A 49 -11.02 11.64 -6.16
CA SER A 49 -11.65 12.97 -6.13
C SER A 49 -11.55 13.66 -4.77
N ALA A 50 -11.09 12.95 -3.73
CA ALA A 50 -10.97 13.45 -2.37
C ALA A 50 -9.56 13.26 -1.82
N TRP A 51 -9.11 14.24 -1.04
CA TRP A 51 -7.95 14.16 -0.17
C TRP A 51 -8.40 13.60 1.20
N TYR A 52 -7.54 12.81 1.82
CA TYR A 52 -7.78 12.23 3.14
C TYR A 52 -6.78 12.76 4.17
N ALA A 53 -7.20 12.87 5.42
CA ALA A 53 -6.37 13.30 6.55
C ALA A 53 -5.44 12.19 7.05
N SER A 54 -5.74 10.92 6.77
CA SER A 54 -4.94 9.77 7.15
C SER A 54 -4.85 8.77 6.01
N TYR A 55 -3.70 8.12 5.87
CA TYR A 55 -3.44 7.08 4.88
C TYR A 55 -2.83 5.86 5.56
N ARG A 56 -3.21 4.67 5.10
CA ARG A 56 -2.52 3.42 5.46
C ARG A 56 -2.12 2.64 4.22
N PHE A 57 -1.01 1.94 4.35
CA PHE A 57 -0.42 1.11 3.31
C PHE A 57 -0.34 -0.32 3.85
N LEU A 58 -1.05 -1.24 3.22
CA LEU A 58 -1.06 -2.65 3.56
C LEU A 58 -0.25 -3.40 2.51
N VAL A 59 0.85 -4.01 2.93
CA VAL A 59 1.73 -4.78 2.06
C VAL A 59 1.40 -6.25 2.21
N ASN A 60 0.52 -6.75 1.34
CA ASN A 60 0.02 -8.13 1.42
C ASN A 60 0.96 -9.12 0.72
N LEU A 61 1.80 -8.63 -0.19
CA LEU A 61 2.79 -9.46 -0.87
C LEU A 61 4.00 -8.61 -1.26
N ALA A 62 5.18 -8.97 -0.76
CA ALA A 62 6.43 -8.49 -1.31
C ALA A 62 6.99 -9.55 -2.27
N MET A 63 7.69 -9.11 -3.31
CA MET A 63 8.33 -10.00 -4.28
C MET A 63 9.84 -9.78 -4.24
N ASN A 64 10.61 -10.86 -4.21
CA ASN A 64 12.06 -10.86 -4.39
C ASN A 64 12.39 -11.63 -5.67
N ASN A 65 13.01 -10.99 -6.66
CA ASN A 65 13.35 -11.64 -7.94
C ASN A 65 12.17 -12.32 -8.66
N GLY A 66 10.99 -11.69 -8.59
CA GLY A 66 9.75 -12.24 -9.19
C GLY A 66 9.11 -13.37 -8.38
N TRP A 67 9.74 -13.80 -7.29
CA TRP A 67 9.18 -14.80 -6.38
C TRP A 67 8.45 -14.14 -5.22
N PRO A 68 7.25 -14.63 -4.85
CA PRO A 68 6.54 -14.14 -3.67
C PRO A 68 7.37 -14.42 -2.42
N ILE A 69 7.69 -13.38 -1.65
CA ILE A 69 8.10 -13.56 -0.26
C ILE A 69 6.85 -13.39 0.59
N SER A 70 6.55 -14.39 1.43
CA SER A 70 5.47 -14.27 2.40
C SER A 70 5.83 -13.13 3.35
N ALA A 71 5.15 -11.99 3.22
CA ALA A 71 5.17 -10.95 4.23
C ALA A 71 4.32 -11.45 5.40
N ILE A 72 4.91 -12.28 6.27
CA ILE A 72 4.24 -12.75 7.47
C ILE A 72 4.00 -11.53 8.34
N GLN A 73 2.73 -11.18 8.55
CA GLN A 73 2.35 -10.14 9.50
C GLN A 73 2.49 -10.73 10.90
N TYR A 74 3.53 -10.33 11.61
CA TYR A 74 3.63 -10.60 13.04
C TYR A 74 2.74 -9.59 13.78
N SER A 75 1.74 -10.10 14.50
CA SER A 75 1.08 -9.31 15.55
C SER A 75 1.98 -9.33 16.77
N GLU A 76 2.33 -8.16 17.30
CA GLU A 76 2.72 -8.06 18.72
C GLU A 76 1.50 -8.31 19.62
#